data_AF-A0A354ICY8-F1
#
_entry.id   AF-A0A354ICY8-F1
#
_cell.length_a   1.000
_cell.length_b   1.000
_cell.length_c   1.000
_cell.angle_alpha   90.00
_cell.angle_beta   90.00
_cell.angle_gamma   90.00
#
_symmetry.space_group_name_H-M   'P 1'
#
loop_
_entity.id
_entity.type
_entity.pdbx_description
1 polymer ?
#
loop_
_entity_poly.entity_id
_entity_poly.type
_entity_poly.pdbx_seq_one_letter_code
_entity_poly.pdbx_strand_id
1 'polypeptide(L)' 'LPDTITEIADFSFDDCTSLTSITIPNSVTKIGVCAFYGC' A
#
# COMPACT_ATOMS: atom_id res chain seq x y z
N LEU A 1 7.90 2.89 -2.70
CA LEU A 1 7.26 2.27 -3.90
C LEU A 1 7.72 3.05 -5.13
N PRO A 2 7.72 2.47 -6.34
CA PRO A 2 8.03 3.20 -7.56
C PRO A 2 7.07 4.38 -7.77
N ASP A 3 7.60 5.52 -8.23
CA ASP A 3 6.81 6.73 -8.53
C ASP A 3 5.88 6.57 -9.75
N THR A 4 5.93 5.42 -10.41
CA THR A 4 5.02 5.06 -11.50
C THR A 4 3.76 4.36 -11.00
N ILE A 5 3.67 4.00 -9.72
CA ILE A 5 2.48 3.36 -9.16
C ILE A 5 1.40 4.40 -8.94
N THR A 6 0.23 4.15 -9.52
CA THR A 6 -0.97 4.99 -9.35
C THR A 6 -1.99 4.40 -8.40
N GLU A 7 -1.90 3.10 -8.12
CA GLU A 7 -2.85 2.37 -7.29
C GLU A 7 -2.14 1.35 -6.40
N ILE A 8 -2.55 1.30 -5.13
CA ILE A 8 -2.29 0.17 -4.24
C ILE A 8 -3.57 -0.66 -4.25
N ALA A 9 -3.51 -1.88 -4.77
CA ALA A 9 -4.69 -2.73 -4.92
C ALA A 9 -5.23 -3.22 -3.57
N ASP A 10 -6.45 -3.74 -3.58
CA ASP A 10 -7.08 -4.38 -2.41
C ASP A 10 -6.15 -5.45 -1.83
N PHE A 11 -6.01 -5.48 -0.49
CA PHE A 11 -5.20 -6.46 0.25
C PHE A 11 -3.69 -6.52 -0.09
N SER A 12 -3.12 -5.51 -0.76
CA SER A 12 -1.71 -5.55 -1.24
C SER A 12 -0.66 -5.81 -0.15
N PHE A 13 -0.90 -5.34 1.07
CA PHE A 13 -0.06 -5.55 2.23
C PHE A 13 -0.83 -6.22 3.37
N ASP A 14 -1.90 -6.96 3.08
CA ASP A 14 -2.68 -7.65 4.12
C ASP A 14 -1.79 -8.58 4.97
N ASP A 15 -1.94 -8.49 6.29
CA ASP A 15 -1.16 -9.20 7.32
C ASP A 15 0.37 -9.08 7.20
N CYS A 16 0.88 -8.00 6.60
CA CYS A 16 2.31 -7.72 6.55
C CYS A 16 2.85 -7.22 7.90
N THR A 17 2.77 -8.04 8.96
CA THR A 17 3.13 -7.74 10.36
C THR A 17 4.57 -7.28 10.62
N SER A 18 5.46 -7.43 9.63
CA SER A 18 6.83 -6.91 9.67
C SER A 18 6.97 -5.51 9.06
N LEU A 19 5.91 -4.96 8.47
CA LEU A 19 5.91 -3.67 7.78
C LEU A 19 5.76 -2.53 8.80
N THR A 20 6.89 -2.03 9.28
CA THR A 20 6.91 -0.92 10.24
C THR A 20 6.80 0.45 9.60
N SER A 21 7.14 0.57 8.30
CA SER A 21 7.05 1.83 7.55
C SER A 21 6.96 1.57 6.05
N ILE A 22 6.24 2.44 5.35
CA ILE A 22 6.16 2.48 3.89
C ILE A 22 5.99 3.92 3.43
N THR A 23 6.81 4.35 2.47
CA THR A 23 6.61 5.64 1.81
C THR A 23 5.69 5.45 0.60
N ILE A 24 4.53 6.10 0.67
CA ILE A 24 3.54 6.14 -0.42
C ILE A 24 3.93 7.26 -1.39
N PRO A 25 4.17 6.95 -2.69
CA PRO A 25 4.45 7.95 -3.70
C PRO A 25 3.27 8.90 -3.91
N ASN A 26 3.58 10.16 -4.27
CA ASN A 26 2.54 11.16 -4.57
C ASN A 26 1.72 10.83 -5.82
N SER A 27 2.21 9.92 -6.68
CA SER A 27 1.50 9.41 -7.85
C SER A 27 0.32 8.50 -7.50
N VAL A 28 0.27 7.95 -6.28
CA VAL A 28 -0.80 7.05 -5.84
C VAL A 28 -2.08 7.86 -5.66
N THR A 29 -3.09 7.56 -6.47
CA THR A 29 -4.40 8.19 -6.43
C THR A 29 -5.48 7.28 -5.84
N LYS A 30 -5.18 5.97 -5.69
CA LYS A 30 -6.11 4.99 -5.12
C LYS A 30 -5.41 4.03 -4.18
N ILE A 31 -6.02 3.80 -3.02
CA ILE A 31 -5.65 2.76 -2.07
C ILE A 31 -6.84 1.84 -1.91
N GLY A 32 -6.61 0.55 -2.14
CA GLY A 32 -7.61 -0.50 -2.13
C GLY A 32 -8.11 -0.84 -0.72
N VAL A 33 -9.23 -1.54 -0.70
CA VAL A 33 -9.86 -2.03 0.53
C VAL A 33 -8.90 -2.96 1.25
N CYS A 34 -8.77 -2.76 2.57
CA CYS A 34 -7.89 -3.57 3.42
C CYS A 34 -6.44 -3.67 2.92
N ALA A 35 -5.95 -2.73 2.11
CA ALA A 35 -4.60 -2.79 1.55
C ALA A 35 -3.49 -2.85 2.61
N PHE A 36 -3.77 -2.46 3.85
CA PHE A 36 -2.85 -2.52 5.00
C PHE A 36 -3.53 -3.12 6.24
N TYR A 37 -4.53 -3.98 6.05
CA TYR A 37 -5.14 -4.66 7.18
C TYR A 37 -4.12 -5.61 7.81
N GLY A 38 -4.04 -5.67 9.14
CA GLY A 38 -3.09 -6.56 9.84
C GLY A 38 -1.59 -6.24 9.68
N CYS A 39 -1.22 -5.16 8.98
CA CYS A 39 0.15 -4.64 8.94
C CYS A 39 0.65 -4.19 10.32
#